data_AF-A0A9X2N719-F1
#
_entry.id   AF-A0A9X2N719-F1
#
_cell.length_a   1.000
_cell.length_b   1.000
_cell.length_c   1.000
_cell.angle_alpha   90.00
_cell.angle_beta   90.00
_cell.angle_gamma   90.00
#
_symmetry.space_group_name_H-M   'P 1'
#
loop_
_entity.id
_entity.type
_entity.pdbx_description
1 polymer ?
#
loop_
_entity_poly.entity_id
_entity_poly.type
_entity_poly.pdbx_seq_one_letter_code
_entity_poly.pdbx_strand_id
1 'polypeptide(L)'
;MAMRLQLTAGLEVLEEWSATASQAERNIVYEALFAIGDGSAFLIYDVFGDPDELHNFAILVKADLMVKVCIHRGESFEIRQIGVLDETTLPDASGWPTGIDADIEDP
;
A
#
# COMPACT_ATOMS: atom_id res chain seq x y z
N MET A 1 9.10 21.67 2.51
CA MET A 1 9.46 20.67 3.53
C MET A 1 9.07 19.32 2.95
N ALA A 2 10.03 18.43 2.70
CA ALA A 2 9.71 17.05 2.36
C ALA A 2 9.37 16.33 3.67
N MET A 3 8.16 15.80 3.78
CA MET A 3 7.68 15.09 4.96
C MET A 3 8.35 13.71 4.96
N ARG A 4 9.18 13.43 5.96
CA ARG A 4 9.86 12.14 6.07
C ARG A 4 9.16 11.27 7.10
N LEU A 5 8.54 10.19 6.66
CA LEU A 5 7.92 9.23 7.54
C LEU A 5 8.96 8.28 8.13
N GLN A 6 8.91 8.06 9.44
CA GLN A 6 9.76 7.12 10.15
C GLN A 6 9.05 5.78 10.36
N LEU A 7 9.70 4.67 10.02
CA LEU A 7 9.20 3.34 10.35
C LEU A 7 9.32 3.14 11.87
N THR A 8 8.19 2.99 12.55
CA THR A 8 8.13 2.89 14.03
C THR A 8 7.69 1.53 14.53
N ALA A 9 7.03 0.73 13.70
CA ALA A 9 6.56 -0.63 14.03
C ALA A 9 6.41 -1.49 12.77
N GLY A 10 6.30 -2.81 12.94
CA GLY A 10 6.12 -3.75 11.83
C GLY A 10 7.41 -4.20 11.15
N LEU A 11 8.56 -3.98 11.78
CA LEU A 11 9.82 -4.50 11.26
C LEU A 11 9.84 -6.03 11.28
N GLU A 12 9.19 -6.64 12.27
CA GLU A 12 9.00 -8.07 12.41
C GLU A 12 8.24 -8.66 11.20
N VAL A 13 7.25 -7.95 10.66
CA VAL A 13 6.49 -8.35 9.46
C VAL A 13 7.42 -8.37 8.25
N LEU A 14 8.29 -7.36 8.13
CA LEU A 14 9.28 -7.29 7.07
C LEU A 14 10.32 -8.41 7.18
N GLU A 15 10.81 -8.69 8.39
CA GLU A 15 11.78 -9.74 8.65
C GLU A 15 11.21 -11.12 8.29
N GLU A 16 10.01 -11.44 8.78
CA GLU A 16 9.33 -12.70 8.52
C GLU A 16 9.05 -12.90 7.02
N TRP A 17 8.48 -11.90 6.36
CA TRP A 17 8.21 -11.97 4.92
C TRP A 17 9.51 -12.11 4.11
N SER A 18 10.54 -11.33 4.45
CA SER A 18 11.81 -11.33 3.70
C SER A 18 12.61 -12.63 3.82
N ALA A 19 12.34 -13.45 4.85
CA ALA A 19 12.98 -14.75 5.02
C ALA A 19 12.59 -15.76 3.93
N THR A 20 11.43 -15.58 3.30
CA THR A 20 10.91 -16.47 2.25
C THR A 20 10.83 -15.80 0.88
N ALA A 21 10.88 -14.46 0.82
CA ALA A 21 10.85 -13.71 -0.42
C ALA A 21 12.13 -13.84 -1.26
N SER A 22 11.98 -13.80 -2.58
CA SER A 22 13.12 -13.73 -3.50
C SER A 22 13.86 -12.38 -3.37
N GLN A 23 15.13 -12.34 -3.79
CA GLN A 23 15.90 -11.09 -3.78
C GLN A 23 15.24 -9.99 -4.63
N ALA A 24 14.59 -10.36 -5.74
CA ALA A 24 13.90 -9.41 -6.61
C ALA A 24 12.71 -8.77 -5.90
N GLU A 25 11.89 -9.57 -5.20
CA GLU A 25 10.75 -9.07 -4.43
C GLU A 25 11.21 -8.19 -3.27
N ARG A 26 12.26 -8.61 -2.56
CA ARG A 26 12.83 -7.82 -1.46
C ARG A 26 13.27 -6.43 -1.92
N ASN A 27 13.94 -6.35 -3.07
CA ASN A 27 14.38 -5.06 -3.62
C ASN A 27 13.18 -4.14 -3.90
N ILE A 28 12.12 -4.67 -4.51
CA ILE A 28 10.90 -3.92 -4.82
C ILE A 28 10.23 -3.40 -3.54
N VAL A 29 10.08 -4.26 -2.51
CA VAL A 29 9.47 -3.85 -1.24
C VAL A 29 10.33 -2.83 -0.51
N TYR A 30 11.65 -3.00 -0.48
CA TYR A 30 12.54 -2.01 0.15
C TYR A 30 12.47 -0.66 -0.55
N GLU A 31 12.45 -0.64 -1.89
CA GLU A 31 12.26 0.59 -2.67
C GLU A 31 10.93 1.27 -2.33
N ALA A 32 9.84 0.49 -2.22
CA ALA A 32 8.55 1.01 -1.82
C ALA A 32 8.55 1.57 -0.39
N LEU A 33 9.19 0.89 0.57
CA LEU A 33 9.32 1.39 1.95
C LEU A 33 10.13 2.68 2.02
N PHE A 34 11.18 2.83 1.19
CA PHE A 34 11.91 4.09 1.07
C PHE A 34 11.03 5.21 0.49
N ALA A 35 10.23 4.90 -0.53
CA ALA A 35 9.29 5.85 -1.11
C ALA A 35 8.17 6.26 -0.14
N ILE A 36 7.75 5.36 0.77
CA ILE A 36 6.83 5.71 1.85
C ILE A 36 7.53 6.64 2.83
N GLY A 37 8.76 6.30 3.21
CA GLY A 37 9.57 7.08 4.13
C GLY A 37 9.91 8.49 3.63
N ASP A 38 10.03 8.72 2.33
CA ASP A 38 10.26 10.05 1.75
C ASP A 38 8.99 10.76 1.25
N GLY A 39 7.84 10.08 1.33
CA GLY A 39 6.53 10.59 0.91
C GLY A 39 6.25 10.51 -0.59
N SER A 40 7.15 9.93 -1.40
CA SER A 40 6.97 9.79 -2.85
C SER A 40 6.11 8.60 -3.26
N ALA A 41 5.80 7.65 -2.37
CA ALA A 41 5.01 6.46 -2.69
C ALA A 41 3.65 6.78 -3.33
N PHE A 42 2.98 7.84 -2.86
CA PHE A 42 1.70 8.33 -3.40
C PHE A 42 1.79 8.90 -4.82
N LEU A 43 3.00 9.12 -5.33
CA LEU A 43 3.25 9.65 -6.67
C LEU A 43 3.65 8.56 -7.66
N ILE A 44 4.19 7.43 -7.18
CA ILE A 44 4.83 6.42 -8.02
C ILE A 44 4.13 5.05 -7.97
N TYR A 45 3.34 4.77 -6.94
CA TYR A 45 2.61 3.52 -6.78
C TYR A 45 1.10 3.74 -6.78
N ASP A 46 0.38 2.69 -7.14
CA ASP A 46 -1.06 2.62 -6.91
C ASP A 46 -1.30 2.42 -5.40
N VAL A 47 -1.93 3.43 -4.79
CA VAL A 47 -2.24 3.44 -3.35
C VAL A 47 -3.74 3.35 -3.14
N PHE A 48 -4.16 2.39 -2.33
CA PHE A 48 -5.54 2.12 -1.98
C PHE A 48 -5.74 2.42 -0.51
N GLY A 49 -6.68 3.31 -0.19
CA GLY A 49 -7.09 3.54 1.19
C GLY A 49 -7.99 2.42 1.70
N ASP A 50 -7.92 2.13 2.99
CA ASP A 50 -8.88 1.27 3.67
C ASP A 50 -10.14 2.10 4.02
N PRO A 51 -11.34 1.69 3.58
CA PRO A 51 -12.57 2.43 3.85
C PRO A 51 -12.96 2.40 5.34
N ASP A 52 -12.56 1.37 6.07
CA ASP A 52 -12.85 1.21 7.50
C ASP A 52 -11.79 1.88 8.37
N GLU A 53 -10.54 1.95 7.90
CA GLU A 53 -9.41 2.54 8.63
C GLU A 53 -8.67 3.62 7.81
N LEU A 54 -9.07 4.90 7.96
CA LEU A 54 -8.55 6.06 7.20
C LEU A 54 -7.02 6.28 7.21
N HIS A 55 -6.29 5.62 8.11
CA HIS A 55 -4.83 5.73 8.22
C HIS A 55 -4.12 4.52 7.62
N ASN A 56 -4.86 3.50 7.20
CA ASN A 56 -4.34 2.32 6.56
C ASN A 56 -4.38 2.47 5.04
N PHE A 57 -3.27 2.12 4.43
CA PHE A 57 -3.07 2.17 2.99
C PHE A 57 -2.45 0.87 2.52
N ALA A 58 -2.99 0.32 1.44
CA ALA A 58 -2.37 -0.75 0.68
C ALA A 58 -1.67 -0.15 -0.54
N ILE A 59 -0.41 -0.51 -0.74
CA ILE A 59 0.44 -0.02 -1.84
C ILE A 59 0.79 -1.22 -2.70
N LEU A 60 0.38 -1.18 -3.97
CA LEU A 60 0.70 -2.23 -4.93
C LEU A 60 2.10 -1.97 -5.50
N VAL A 61 3.05 -2.83 -5.15
CA VAL A 61 4.47 -2.66 -5.53
C VAL A 61 4.86 -3.51 -6.74
N LYS A 62 4.06 -4.54 -7.03
CA LYS A 62 4.10 -5.39 -8.23
C LYS A 62 2.70 -5.98 -8.43
N ALA A 63 2.39 -6.46 -9.63
CA ALA A 63 1.07 -7.00 -10.00
C ALA A 63 0.44 -7.98 -8.98
N ASP A 64 1.28 -8.74 -8.28
CA ASP A 64 0.91 -9.77 -7.31
C ASP A 64 1.47 -9.48 -5.91
N LEU A 65 2.00 -8.29 -5.62
CA LEU A 65 2.66 -8.00 -4.34
C LEU A 65 2.21 -6.65 -3.79
N MET A 66 1.70 -6.65 -2.57
CA MET A 66 1.30 -5.44 -1.86
C MET A 66 2.05 -5.26 -0.54
N VAL A 67 2.10 -4.00 -0.11
CA VAL A 67 2.53 -3.60 1.23
C VAL A 67 1.39 -2.80 1.86
N LYS A 68 0.88 -3.27 3.01
CA LYS A 68 -0.06 -2.51 3.83
C LYS A 68 0.69 -1.75 4.91
N VAL A 69 0.41 -0.46 5.01
CA VAL A 69 0.98 0.42 6.03
C VAL A 69 -0.10 1.19 6.77
N CYS A 70 0.18 1.53 8.03
CA CYS A 70 -0.59 2.52 8.77
C CYS A 70 0.25 3.79 8.93
N ILE A 71 -0.28 4.95 8.57
CA ILE A 71 0.39 6.25 8.71
C ILE A 71 -0.17 6.97 9.93
N HIS A 72 0.69 7.24 10.90
CA HIS A 72 0.31 7.93 12.13
C HIS A 72 0.47 9.44 12.01
N ARG A 73 -0.35 10.17 12.79
CA ARG A 73 -0.13 11.60 13.03
C ARG A 73 1.15 11.79 13.85
N GLY A 74 2.22 12.18 13.17
CA GLY A 74 3.54 12.39 13.78
C GLY A 74 4.72 12.06 12.88
N GLU A 75 4.52 12.04 11.56
CA GLU A 75 5.56 11.68 10.58
C GLU A 75 6.10 10.26 10.81
N SER A 76 5.24 9.31 11.16
CA SER A 76 5.62 7.91 11.31
C SER A 76 4.65 6.96 10.61
N PHE A 77 5.13 5.76 10.35
CA PHE A 77 4.33 4.69 9.78
C PHE A 77 4.70 3.33 10.39
N GLU A 78 3.80 2.38 10.21
CA GLU A 78 3.90 0.98 10.62
C GLU A 78 3.67 0.08 9.42
N ILE A 79 4.43 -1.01 9.29
CA ILE A 79 4.16 -2.08 8.32
C ILE A 79 3.14 -3.03 8.95
N ARG A 80 1.95 -3.13 8.35
CA ARG A 80 0.88 -4.02 8.81
C ARG A 80 0.98 -5.40 8.17
N GLN A 81 1.30 -5.45 6.88
CA GLN A 81 1.31 -6.68 6.11
C GLN A 81 2.16 -6.51 4.85
N ILE A 82 2.86 -7.58 4.46
CA ILE A 82 3.48 -7.69 3.14
C ILE A 82 3.07 -9.06 2.59
N GLY A 83 2.58 -9.09 1.35
CA GLY A 83 2.15 -10.36 0.80
C GLY A 83 1.48 -10.23 -0.54
N VAL A 84 1.12 -11.41 -1.06
CA VAL A 84 0.47 -11.51 -2.35
C VAL A 84 -0.91 -10.89 -2.29
N LEU A 85 -1.33 -10.24 -3.37
CA LEU A 85 -2.72 -9.81 -3.56
C LEU A 85 -3.58 -11.06 -3.69
N ASP A 86 -4.04 -11.60 -2.57
CA ASP A 86 -5.04 -12.66 -2.60
C ASP A 86 -6.37 -12.01 -2.98
N GLU A 87 -7.04 -12.54 -4.00
CA GLU A 87 -8.32 -12.03 -4.53
C GLU A 87 -9.40 -11.95 -3.42
N THR A 88 -9.19 -12.67 -2.32
CA THR A 88 -10.00 -12.70 -1.09
C THR A 88 -9.71 -11.56 -0.09
N THR A 89 -8.61 -10.81 -0.27
CA THR A 89 -8.20 -9.68 0.60
C THR A 89 -8.37 -8.30 -0.02
N LEU A 90 -8.80 -8.24 -1.27
CA LEU A 90 -9.44 -7.04 -1.79
C LEU A 90 -10.79 -6.92 -1.06
N PRO A 91 -11.18 -5.74 -0.54
CA PRO A 91 -12.60 -5.52 -0.26
C PRO A 91 -13.33 -5.89 -1.55
N ASP A 92 -14.28 -6.78 -1.40
CA ASP A 92 -15.24 -7.18 -2.41
C ASP A 92 -15.53 -5.99 -3.32
N ALA A 93 -15.44 -6.21 -4.63
CA ALA A 93 -15.62 -5.17 -5.65
C ALA A 93 -16.98 -4.42 -5.55
N SER A 94 -17.86 -4.81 -4.61
CA SER A 94 -19.02 -4.06 -4.11
C SER A 94 -18.67 -2.73 -3.42
N GLY A 95 -17.45 -2.56 -2.91
CA GLY A 95 -16.99 -1.31 -2.30
C GLY A 95 -16.41 -0.30 -3.30
N TRP A 96 -16.23 -0.70 -4.57
CA TRP A 96 -15.74 0.18 -5.61
C TRP A 96 -16.93 1.00 -6.12
N PRO A 97 -16.82 2.34 -6.28
CA PRO A 97 -17.83 3.07 -7.02
C PRO A 97 -17.80 2.57 -8.47
N THR A 98 -18.63 1.58 -8.77
CA THR A 98 -19.01 1.21 -10.13
C THR A 98 -20.01 2.26 -10.58
N GLY A 99 -19.49 3.47 -10.81
CA GLY A 99 -20.26 4.67 -11.08
C GLY A 99 -19.49 5.57 -12.02
N ILE A 100 -18.92 4.99 -13.08
CA ILE A 100 -18.84 5.72 -14.34
C ILE A 100 -20.22 5.50 -14.97
N ASP A 101 -21.20 6.29 -14.53
CA ASP A 101 -22.33 6.64 -15.38
C ASP A 101 -21.72 7.41 -16.55
N ALA A 102 -21.33 6.66 -17.59
CA ALA A 102 -21.21 7.19 -18.92
C ALA A 102 -22.63 7.45 -19.40
N ASP A 103 -23.22 8.53 -18.88
CA ASP A 103 -24.38 9.17 -19.45
C ASP A 103 -23.93 9.78 -20.78
N ILE A 104 -23.91 8.93 -21.81
CA ILE A 104 -23.94 9.38 -23.20
C ILE A 104 -25.41 9.71 -23.48
N GLU A 105 -25.83 10.90 -23.06
CA GLU A 105 -26.98 11.57 -23.68
C GLU A 105 -26.48 12.35 -24.91
N ASP A 106 -26.76 11.78 -26.08
CA ASP A 106 -26.63 12.38 -27.40
C ASP A 106 -27.93 13.16 -27.72
N PRO A 107 -27.84 14.42 -28.13
CA PRO A 107 -28.85 15.03 -28.99
C PRO A 107 -28.35 15.40 -30.38
#